data_AF-X1GBC3-F1
#
_entry.id   AF-X1GBC3-F1
#
_cell.length_a   1.000
_cell.length_b   1.000
_cell.length_c   1.000
_cell.angle_alpha   90.00
_cell.angle_beta   90.00
_cell.angle_gamma   90.00
#
_symmetry.space_group_name_H-M   'P 1'
#
loop_
_entity.id
_entity.type
_entity.pdbx_description
1 polymer ?
#
loop_
_entity_poly.entity_id
_entity_poly.type
_entity_poly.pdbx_seq_one_letter_code
_entity_poly.pdbx_strand_id
1 'polypeptide(L)'
;DNRPELPEKSDYKNIYKNIFRLKEEKIHKINNRGKLRIALMHTPDNDSIINLARKKVDIIFSGHTHGGQIRLPLVGAIVSGCKIKTKFASGLFYFKKFVLYVTRGLGEGKYSQFRFYCQPEASLVRIYKIDE
;
A
#
# COMPACT_ATOMS: atom_id res chain seq x y z
N ASP A 1 9.16 16.71 16.37
CA ASP A 1 9.63 16.61 14.97
C ASP A 1 10.26 15.23 14.74
N ASN A 2 9.43 14.17 14.71
CA ASN A 2 9.89 12.77 14.61
C ASN A 2 9.81 12.28 13.17
N ARG A 3 10.43 13.00 12.23
CA ARG A 3 10.61 12.43 10.89
C ARG A 3 11.58 11.26 11.04
N PRO A 4 11.18 10.03 10.68
CA PRO A 4 12.10 8.90 10.74
C PRO A 4 13.32 9.21 9.87
N GLU A 5 14.52 9.00 10.40
CA GLU A 5 15.74 9.11 9.62
C GLU A 5 15.62 8.19 8.39
N LEU A 6 15.80 8.80 7.22
CA LEU A 6 15.81 8.06 5.96
C LEU A 6 17.07 7.20 5.95
N PRO A 7 16.97 5.90 5.63
CA PRO A 7 18.15 5.06 5.52
C PRO A 7 19.11 5.61 4.46
N GLU A 8 20.41 5.37 4.63
CA GLU A 8 21.39 5.71 3.60
C GLU A 8 20.99 5.13 2.23
N LYS A 9 21.34 5.83 1.15
CA LYS A 9 20.95 5.47 -0.22
C LYS A 9 21.38 4.04 -0.60
N SER A 10 22.55 3.59 -0.13
CA SER A 10 23.10 2.25 -0.34
C SER A 10 22.18 1.17 0.26
N ASP A 11 21.66 1.40 1.47
CA ASP A 11 20.78 0.48 2.18
C ASP A 11 19.32 0.53 1.72
N TYR A 12 18.88 1.68 1.17
CA TYR A 12 17.49 1.86 0.77
C TYR A 12 17.00 0.77 -0.19
N LYS A 13 17.83 0.40 -1.18
CA LYS A 13 17.50 -0.63 -2.17
C LYS A 13 17.27 -2.00 -1.52
N ASN A 14 18.11 -2.36 -0.56
CA ASN A 14 18.03 -3.62 0.17
C ASN A 14 16.80 -3.65 1.09
N ILE A 15 16.58 -2.57 1.84
CA ILE A 15 15.41 -2.38 2.70
C ILE A 15 14.13 -2.49 1.88
N TYR A 16 14.06 -1.78 0.75
CA TYR A 16 12.91 -1.80 -0.14
C TYR A 16 12.63 -3.23 -0.65
N LYS A 17 13.65 -3.93 -1.15
CA LYS A 17 13.52 -5.31 -1.67
C LYS A 17 13.07 -6.28 -0.57
N ASN A 18 13.50 -6.07 0.67
CA ASN A 18 13.11 -6.89 1.81
C ASN A 18 11.65 -6.64 2.25
N ILE A 19 11.26 -5.36 2.36
CA ILE A 19 9.95 -4.93 2.87
C ILE A 19 8.86 -5.16 1.83
N PHE A 20 9.10 -4.78 0.56
CA PHE A 20 8.14 -4.93 -0.54
C PHE A 20 8.29 -6.28 -1.27
N ARG A 21 8.56 -7.35 -0.52
CA ARG A 21 8.57 -8.72 -1.04
C ARG A 21 7.16 -9.31 -0.98
N LEU A 22 6.54 -9.49 -2.14
CA LEU A 22 5.24 -10.14 -2.25
C LEU A 22 5.31 -11.60 -1.79
N LYS A 23 4.18 -12.11 -1.32
CA LYS A 23 3.93 -13.53 -1.07
C LYS A 23 2.75 -13.99 -1.93
N GLU A 24 2.77 -15.26 -2.30
CA GLU A 24 1.70 -15.88 -3.09
C GLU A 24 0.49 -16.22 -2.21
N GLU A 25 0.75 -16.64 -0.97
CA GLU A 25 -0.27 -16.91 0.03
C GLU A 25 -1.08 -15.66 0.37
N LYS A 26 -2.40 -15.74 0.24
CA LYS A 26 -3.36 -14.70 0.61
C LYS A 26 -3.73 -14.73 2.09
N ILE A 27 -2.80 -15.18 2.94
CA ILE A 27 -2.94 -15.29 4.39
C ILE A 27 -1.81 -14.50 5.04
N HIS A 28 -2.12 -13.74 6.10
CA HIS A 28 -1.13 -12.99 6.86
C HIS A 28 -1.05 -13.47 8.30
N LYS A 29 0.11 -13.99 8.68
CA LYS A 29 0.43 -14.29 10.07
C LYS A 29 0.69 -12.98 10.81
N ILE A 30 -0.09 -12.72 11.86
CA ILE A 30 0.07 -11.51 12.67
C ILE A 30 1.49 -11.42 13.24
N ASN A 31 2.09 -10.23 13.15
CA ASN A 31 3.45 -9.98 13.59
C ASN A 31 3.57 -9.90 15.12
N ASN A 32 2.45 -9.68 15.82
CA ASN A 32 2.38 -9.58 17.27
C ASN A 32 1.35 -10.61 17.78
N ARG A 33 1.80 -11.54 18.62
CA ARG A 33 0.95 -12.63 19.12
C ARG A 33 -0.31 -12.08 19.79
N GLY A 34 -1.48 -12.51 19.31
CA GLY A 34 -2.79 -12.11 19.84
C GLY A 34 -3.18 -10.65 19.62
N LYS A 35 -2.41 -9.85 18.87
CA LYS A 35 -2.69 -8.42 18.64
C LYS A 35 -2.55 -8.08 17.16
N LEU A 36 -3.70 -7.86 16.51
CA LEU A 36 -3.75 -7.32 15.15
C LEU A 36 -3.49 -5.82 15.18
N ARG A 37 -2.49 -5.34 14.44
CA ARG A 37 -2.19 -3.91 14.28
C ARG A 37 -2.58 -3.44 12.89
N ILE A 38 -3.51 -2.50 12.83
CA ILE A 38 -3.98 -1.87 11.59
C ILE A 38 -3.50 -0.42 11.57
N ALA A 39 -3.00 0.03 10.42
CA ALA A 39 -2.65 1.42 10.19
C ALA A 39 -3.49 2.00 9.05
N LEU A 40 -3.88 3.26 9.22
CA LEU A 40 -4.48 4.08 8.18
C LEU A 40 -3.47 5.15 7.77
N MET A 41 -3.24 5.31 6.48
CA MET A 41 -2.47 6.42 5.94
C MET A 41 -3.16 6.94 4.70
N HIS A 42 -3.15 8.25 4.45
CA HIS A 42 -3.73 8.75 3.21
C HIS A 42 -2.87 8.34 2.00
N THR A 43 -1.58 8.71 2.02
CA THR A 43 -0.65 8.51 0.91
C THR A 43 0.27 7.30 1.14
N PRO A 44 0.32 6.31 0.21
CA PRO A 44 1.15 5.12 0.34
C PRO A 44 2.62 5.36 0.00
N ASP A 45 3.26 6.35 0.62
CA ASP A 45 4.68 6.61 0.37
C ASP A 45 5.57 5.53 0.96
N ASN A 46 6.63 5.17 0.22
CA ASN A 46 7.55 4.10 0.59
C ASN A 46 8.11 4.28 2.00
N ASP A 47 8.52 5.49 2.37
CA ASP A 47 9.19 5.75 3.65
C ASP A 47 8.23 5.56 4.83
N SER A 48 6.99 6.01 4.69
CA SER A 48 5.90 5.78 5.65
C SER A 48 5.59 4.30 5.80
N ILE A 49 5.48 3.56 4.68
CA ILE A 49 5.24 2.11 4.70
C ILE A 49 6.42 1.37 5.36
N ILE A 50 7.66 1.74 5.04
CA ILE A 50 8.87 1.16 5.63
C ILE A 50 8.85 1.37 7.15
N ASN A 51 8.49 2.57 7.62
CA ASN A 51 8.38 2.86 9.05
C ASN A 51 7.30 2.02 9.73
N LEU A 52 6.11 1.88 9.13
CA LEU A 52 5.05 1.04 9.68
C LEU A 52 5.42 -0.45 9.69
N ALA A 53 6.08 -0.94 8.64
CA ALA A 53 6.60 -2.31 8.59
C ALA A 53 7.62 -2.56 9.71
N ARG A 54 8.50 -1.60 10.01
CA ARG A 54 9.43 -1.66 11.16
C ARG A 54 8.69 -1.71 12.50
N LYS A 55 7.54 -1.04 12.60
CA LYS A 55 6.64 -1.07 13.78
C LYS A 55 5.78 -2.34 13.87
N LYS A 56 5.99 -3.33 13.00
CA LYS A 56 5.27 -4.61 12.96
C LYS A 56 3.75 -4.41 12.81
N VAL A 57 3.35 -3.49 11.94
CA VAL A 57 1.95 -3.34 11.51
C VAL A 57 1.58 -4.50 10.60
N ASP A 58 0.37 -5.03 10.75
CA ASP A 58 -0.13 -6.18 10.01
C ASP A 58 -0.86 -5.78 8.74
N ILE A 59 -1.70 -4.74 8.81
CA ILE A 59 -2.52 -4.28 7.69
C ILE A 59 -2.38 -2.76 7.57
N ILE A 60 -2.13 -2.29 6.35
CA ILE A 60 -2.06 -0.88 6.00
C ILE A 60 -3.17 -0.59 4.99
N PHE A 61 -4.06 0.35 5.33
CA PHE A 61 -5.04 0.90 4.40
C PHE A 61 -4.57 2.26 3.91
N SER A 62 -4.63 2.48 2.60
CA SER A 62 -4.31 3.77 2.00
C SER A 62 -5.18 4.12 0.80
N GLY A 63 -5.03 5.36 0.32
CA GLY A 63 -5.67 5.86 -0.89
C GLY A 63 -4.73 6.77 -1.67
N HIS A 64 -5.17 8.00 -1.93
CA HIS A 64 -4.43 9.09 -2.59
C HIS A 64 -4.09 8.90 -4.06
N THR A 65 -3.78 7.69 -4.50
CA THR A 65 -3.31 7.41 -5.87
C THR A 65 -4.41 7.54 -6.94
N HIS A 66 -5.69 7.53 -6.52
CA HIS A 66 -6.86 7.43 -7.41
C HIS A 66 -6.78 6.25 -8.41
N GLY A 67 -6.08 5.17 -8.01
CA GLY A 67 -5.78 4.02 -8.88
C GLY A 67 -4.82 4.30 -10.03
N GLY A 68 -4.11 5.42 -9.95
CA GLY A 68 -3.14 5.93 -10.92
C GLY A 68 -3.69 6.97 -11.90
N GLN A 69 -4.98 7.33 -11.78
CA GLN A 69 -5.73 8.25 -12.64
C GLN A 69 -5.85 7.84 -14.11
N ILE A 70 -4.75 7.41 -14.74
CA ILE A 70 -4.68 6.94 -16.11
C ILE A 70 -4.18 5.51 -16.10
N ARG A 71 -5.02 4.59 -16.59
CA ARG A 71 -4.66 3.20 -16.82
C ARG A 71 -4.83 2.84 -18.28
N LEU A 72 -3.88 2.09 -18.81
CA LEU A 72 -4.00 1.48 -20.14
C LEU A 72 -4.39 0.01 -20.00
N PRO A 73 -5.16 -0.54 -20.95
CA PRO A 73 -5.36 -1.97 -21.07
C PRO A 73 -4.01 -2.71 -21.06
N LEU A 74 -3.93 -3.83 -20.34
CA LEU A 74 -2.75 -4.70 -20.18
C LEU A 74 -1.53 -4.10 -19.45
N VAL A 75 -1.32 -2.78 -19.48
CA VAL A 75 -0.18 -2.11 -18.81
C VAL A 75 -0.50 -1.72 -17.37
N GLY A 76 -1.74 -1.32 -17.09
CA GLY A 76 -2.15 -0.81 -15.79
C GLY A 76 -1.84 0.68 -15.62
N ALA A 77 -1.57 1.10 -14.38
CA ALA A 77 -1.35 2.52 -14.04
C ALA A 77 -0.03 3.04 -14.63
N ILE A 78 -0.09 4.19 -15.30
CA ILE A 78 1.09 4.84 -15.87
C ILE A 78 1.80 5.67 -14.79
N VAL A 79 1.02 6.29 -13.91
CA VAL A 79 1.49 7.08 -12.78
C VAL A 79 0.79 6.61 -11.51
N SER A 80 1.41 6.79 -10.35
CA SER A 80 0.78 6.54 -9.05
C SER A 80 0.41 7.83 -8.31
N GLY A 81 1.00 8.97 -8.70
CA GLY A 81 0.85 10.25 -8.01
C GLY A 81 1.68 10.37 -6.73
N CYS A 82 2.45 9.34 -6.35
CA CYS A 82 3.33 9.35 -5.18
C CYS A 82 4.55 8.43 -5.37
N LYS A 83 5.35 8.22 -4.33
CA LYS A 83 6.61 7.44 -4.46
C LYS A 83 6.43 5.92 -4.57
N ILE A 84 5.19 5.42 -4.53
CA ILE A 84 4.93 3.98 -4.70
C ILE A 84 5.01 3.57 -6.17
N LYS A 85 5.47 2.33 -6.42
CA LYS A 85 5.43 1.74 -7.77
C LYS A 85 4.00 1.67 -8.27
N THR A 86 3.80 1.99 -9.55
CA THR A 86 2.48 2.06 -10.21
C THR A 86 1.66 0.77 -10.10
N LYS A 87 2.33 -0.39 -10.10
CA LYS A 87 1.66 -1.69 -9.88
C LYS A 87 0.95 -1.82 -8.52
N PHE A 88 1.30 -0.98 -7.55
CA PHE A 88 0.68 -0.90 -6.23
C PHE A 88 -0.25 0.32 -6.10
N ALA A 89 -0.60 0.98 -7.20
CA ALA A 89 -1.46 2.16 -7.16
C ALA A 89 -2.92 1.84 -6.75
N SER A 90 -3.37 0.59 -6.84
CA SER A 90 -4.68 0.17 -6.32
C SER A 90 -4.75 -1.32 -6.14
N GLY A 91 -5.48 -1.79 -5.12
CA GLY A 91 -5.78 -3.19 -4.89
C GLY A 91 -5.25 -3.72 -3.56
N LEU A 92 -5.36 -5.04 -3.40
CA LEU A 92 -4.95 -5.78 -2.21
C LEU A 92 -3.64 -6.53 -2.48
N PHE A 93 -2.62 -6.26 -1.67
CA PHE A 93 -1.28 -6.80 -1.82
C PHE A 93 -0.82 -7.48 -0.54
N TYR A 94 -0.40 -8.72 -0.68
CA TYR A 94 0.15 -9.51 0.40
C TYR A 94 1.68 -9.45 0.32
N PHE A 95 2.29 -8.72 1.24
CA PHE A 95 3.73 -8.74 1.45
C PHE A 95 4.10 -9.73 2.56
N LYS A 96 5.36 -10.14 2.61
CA LYS A 96 5.83 -11.04 3.66
C LYS A 96 5.64 -10.47 5.07
N LYS A 97 5.72 -9.15 5.24
CA LYS A 97 5.66 -8.47 6.54
C LYS A 97 4.32 -7.84 6.89
N PHE A 98 3.50 -7.51 5.90
CA PHE A 98 2.22 -6.81 6.09
C PHE A 98 1.32 -7.02 4.88
N VAL A 99 0.05 -6.66 5.02
CA VAL A 99 -0.91 -6.54 3.93
C VAL A 99 -1.11 -5.06 3.63
N LEU A 100 -1.12 -4.68 2.35
CA LEU A 100 -1.43 -3.32 1.90
C LEU A 100 -2.70 -3.36 1.07
N TYR A 101 -3.66 -2.50 1.42
CA TYR A 101 -4.81 -2.21 0.60
C TYR A 101 -4.78 -0.75 0.16
N VAL A 102 -4.78 -0.52 -1.14
CA VAL A 102 -4.84 0.83 -1.73
C VAL A 102 -6.17 0.99 -2.44
N THR A 103 -7.08 1.77 -1.87
CA THR A 103 -8.36 2.09 -2.53
C THR A 103 -8.16 3.11 -3.64
N ARG A 104 -8.99 3.01 -4.69
CA ARG A 104 -9.07 4.03 -5.74
C ARG A 104 -9.82 5.29 -5.29
N GLY A 105 -10.50 5.24 -4.15
CA GLY A 105 -11.26 6.35 -3.56
C GLY A 105 -12.41 6.87 -4.43
N LEU A 106 -13.25 7.70 -3.83
CA LEU A 106 -14.42 8.29 -4.51
C LEU A 106 -14.11 9.62 -5.21
N GLY A 107 -13.29 10.47 -4.59
CA GLY A 107 -13.00 11.83 -5.10
C GLY A 107 -11.96 11.86 -6.21
N GLU A 108 -11.77 13.02 -6.81
CA GLU A 108 -10.76 13.27 -7.84
C GLU A 108 -9.64 14.19 -7.34
N GLY A 109 -8.53 14.27 -8.07
CA GLY A 109 -7.46 15.19 -7.74
C GLY A 109 -7.89 16.64 -7.97
N LYS A 110 -7.51 17.55 -7.07
CA LYS A 110 -7.85 18.98 -7.18
C LYS A 110 -7.48 19.58 -8.55
N TYR A 111 -6.35 19.14 -9.11
CA TYR A 111 -5.80 19.63 -10.38
C TYR A 111 -5.89 18.62 -11.52
N SER A 112 -6.39 17.41 -11.26
CA SER A 112 -6.50 16.33 -12.23
C SER A 112 -7.83 15.62 -12.04
N GLN A 113 -8.89 16.24 -12.56
CA GLN A 113 -10.29 15.81 -12.44
C GLN A 113 -10.68 14.77 -13.50
N PHE A 114 -9.76 13.89 -13.88
CA PHE A 114 -10.03 12.88 -14.88
C PHE A 114 -9.51 11.52 -14.44
N ARG A 115 -10.30 10.50 -14.76
CA ARG A 115 -10.05 9.10 -14.49
C ARG A 115 -10.26 8.30 -15.77
N PHE A 116 -9.18 7.75 -16.32
CA PHE A 116 -9.22 6.90 -17.52
C PHE A 116 -8.94 5.44 -17.14
N TYR A 117 -9.90 4.55 -17.45
CA TYR A 117 -9.95 3.17 -16.94
C TYR A 117 -9.77 3.07 -15.43
N CYS A 118 -10.28 4.09 -14.71
CA CYS A 118 -9.98 4.32 -13.31
C CYS A 118 -11.21 4.61 -12.42
N GLN A 119 -12.24 3.76 -12.47
CA GLN A 119 -13.50 3.99 -11.76
C GLN A 119 -13.32 4.32 -10.25
N PRO A 120 -14.13 5.25 -9.71
CA PRO A 120 -14.22 5.48 -8.27
C PRO A 120 -14.59 4.22 -7.50
N GLU A 121 -14.15 4.13 -6.25
CA GLU A 121 -14.29 2.92 -5.44
C GLU A 121 -14.64 3.24 -3.99
N ALA A 122 -15.64 2.53 -3.46
CA ALA A 122 -15.89 2.37 -2.04
C ALA A 122 -15.72 0.88 -1.69
N SER A 123 -14.94 0.59 -0.65
CA SER A 123 -14.46 -0.76 -0.37
C SER A 123 -15.04 -1.28 0.96
N LEU A 124 -15.62 -2.47 0.94
CA LEU A 124 -15.97 -3.21 2.15
C LEU A 124 -14.92 -4.29 2.40
N VAL A 125 -14.10 -4.10 3.43
CA VAL A 125 -13.02 -5.03 3.78
C VAL A 125 -13.44 -5.88 4.97
N ARG A 126 -13.38 -7.20 4.81
CA ARG A 126 -13.64 -8.16 5.89
C ARG A 126 -12.35 -8.87 6.28
N ILE A 127 -12.13 -8.99 7.59
CA ILE A 127 -10.94 -9.62 8.16
C ILE A 127 -11.43 -10.84 8.94
N TYR A 128 -10.89 -12.01 8.59
CA TYR A 128 -11.23 -13.27 9.22
C TYR A 128 -10.00 -13.84 9.90
N LYS A 129 -10.20 -14.38 11.11
CA LYS A 129 -9.23 -15.28 11.72
C LYS A 129 -9.41 -16.65 11.06
N ILE A 130 -8.30 -17.24 10.63
CA ILE A 130 -8.28 -18.63 10.17
C ILE A 130 -7.70 -19.42 11.34
N ASP A 131 -8.52 -20.30 11.91
CA ASP A 131 -8.06 -21.27 12.89
C ASP A 131 -7.52 -22.48 12.12
N GLU A 132 -6.26 -22.86 12.38
CA GLU A 132 -5.67 -24.13 11.95
C GLU A 132 -5.92 -25.21 13.01
#